data_AF-A0A2N2FCI3-F1
#
_entry.id   AF-A0A2N2FCI3-F1
#
_cell.length_a   1.000
_cell.length_b   1.000
_cell.length_c   1.000
_cell.angle_alpha   90.00
_cell.angle_beta   90.00
_cell.angle_gamma   90.00
#
_symmetry.space_group_name_H-M   'P 1'
#
loop_
_entity.id
_entity.type
_entity.pdbx_description
1 polymer ?
#
loop_
_entity_poly.entity_id
_entity_poly.type
_entity_poly.pdbx_seq_one_letter_code
_entity_poly.pdbx_strand_id
1 'polypeptide(L)'
;MTQQNGSENKNNYNIPEVIPILPLHNVLVFPKTMIPLEVTGTASVLVDEAMTKDRLVGLIMLKKEPDALNQYAKEDLHAVGTCAVIIKMAKTSENRTQLLLQGVSRFSIAELVEGKPYQQARINLLEENDVKDIETEALMANLLSLFDRILKLSPFLPPEFGPMAKSITDAGTLADLIASIVNAPVEEKQKVLDTADVKERLKELTRLVNHQMDVLELGNKIESKVKDDIDKSQRDYYLRQQMKAIRQELGESDENVVETEEYRKKIEEKNLPEEAKKEALRELQRLSIMSPSSAEYTVSSTYLDWMTALPW
;
A
#
# COMPACT_ATOMS: atom_id res chain seq x y z
N MET A 1 -38.94 -12.27 -34.53
CA MET A 1 -38.09 -13.31 -33.93
C MET A 1 -36.68 -13.08 -34.43
N THR A 2 -35.92 -12.27 -33.70
CA THR A 2 -34.52 -11.95 -34.00
C THR A 2 -33.75 -12.38 -32.78
N GLN A 3 -33.21 -13.59 -32.80
CA GLN A 3 -32.20 -14.01 -31.82
C GLN A 3 -30.90 -13.32 -32.21
N GLN A 4 -30.48 -12.39 -31.36
CA GLN A 4 -29.17 -11.75 -31.43
C GLN A 4 -28.10 -12.77 -31.03
N ASN A 5 -27.16 -12.98 -31.95
CA ASN A 5 -25.84 -13.53 -31.66
C ASN A 5 -25.19 -12.73 -30.53
N GLY A 6 -24.76 -13.42 -29.48
CA GLY A 6 -24.14 -12.78 -28.33
C GLY A 6 -23.41 -13.75 -27.41
N SER A 7 -22.38 -14.42 -27.93
CA SER A 7 -21.31 -15.01 -27.10
C SER A 7 -20.12 -15.49 -27.96
N GLU A 8 -19.50 -14.59 -28.71
CA GLU A 8 -18.18 -14.83 -29.33
C GLU A 8 -17.14 -13.95 -28.63
N ASN A 9 -16.45 -14.54 -27.64
CA ASN A 9 -15.07 -14.23 -27.25
C ASN A 9 -14.62 -15.15 -26.09
N LYS A 10 -14.65 -16.46 -26.32
CA LYS A 10 -13.69 -17.36 -25.66
C LYS A 10 -12.50 -17.40 -26.60
N ASN A 11 -11.40 -16.73 -26.27
CA ASN A 11 -10.12 -17.00 -26.93
C ASN A 11 -9.81 -18.48 -26.69
N ASN A 12 -10.18 -19.33 -27.64
CA ASN A 12 -10.13 -20.77 -27.51
C ASN A 12 -8.70 -21.21 -27.84
N TYR A 13 -7.77 -20.88 -26.95
CA TYR A 13 -6.43 -21.45 -27.02
C TYR A 13 -6.58 -22.96 -26.83
N ASN A 14 -6.11 -23.73 -27.80
CA ASN A 14 -6.06 -25.18 -27.66
C ASN A 14 -4.89 -25.51 -26.73
N ILE A 15 -5.15 -25.61 -25.43
CA ILE A 15 -4.12 -25.85 -24.42
C ILE A 15 -3.71 -27.34 -24.50
N PRO A 16 -2.44 -27.65 -24.82
CA PRO A 16 -1.97 -29.03 -24.85
C PRO A 16 -2.06 -29.69 -23.47
N GLU A 17 -2.14 -31.03 -23.46
CA GLU A 17 -2.19 -31.80 -22.21
C GLU A 17 -0.88 -31.67 -21.40
N VAL A 18 0.25 -31.50 -22.10
CA VAL A 18 1.57 -31.29 -21.50
C VAL A 18 2.09 -29.93 -21.92
N ILE A 19 2.37 -29.08 -20.93
CA ILE A 19 2.89 -27.73 -21.15
C ILE A 19 4.21 -27.51 -20.40
N PRO A 20 5.09 -26.63 -20.92
CA PRO A 20 6.24 -26.15 -20.16
C PRO A 20 5.78 -25.37 -18.92
N ILE A 21 6.44 -25.57 -17.79
CA ILE A 21 6.13 -24.90 -16.53
C ILE A 21 7.23 -23.89 -16.20
N LEU A 22 6.81 -22.68 -15.88
CA LEU A 22 7.64 -21.60 -15.39
C LEU A 22 7.28 -21.32 -13.93
N PRO A 23 8.07 -21.86 -12.97
CA PRO A 23 7.90 -21.57 -11.56
C PRO A 23 8.25 -20.10 -11.28
N LEU A 24 7.40 -19.43 -10.51
CA LEU A 24 7.55 -18.03 -10.15
C LEU A 24 7.63 -17.88 -8.64
N HIS A 25 8.54 -17.05 -8.14
CA HIS A 25 8.63 -16.76 -6.72
C HIS A 25 7.92 -15.44 -6.41
N ASN A 26 6.98 -15.49 -5.46
CA ASN A 26 6.22 -14.33 -5.00
C ASN A 26 5.53 -13.53 -6.14
N VAL A 27 5.19 -14.20 -7.24
CA VAL A 27 4.47 -13.62 -8.38
C VAL A 27 3.34 -14.57 -8.75
N LEU A 28 2.14 -14.00 -8.86
CA LEU A 28 0.91 -14.69 -9.20
C LEU A 28 0.27 -14.02 -10.42
N VAL A 29 -0.29 -14.83 -11.32
CA VAL A 29 -0.92 -14.33 -12.55
C VAL A 29 -2.33 -14.89 -12.61
N PHE A 30 -3.32 -14.02 -12.77
CA PHE A 30 -4.72 -14.42 -12.94
C PHE A 30 -5.07 -14.54 -14.42
N PRO A 31 -6.10 -15.33 -14.78
CA PRO A 31 -6.63 -15.35 -16.14
C PRO A 31 -6.96 -13.95 -16.66
N LYS A 32 -6.77 -13.74 -17.97
CA LYS A 32 -6.99 -12.49 -18.72
C LYS A 32 -6.13 -11.29 -18.30
N THR A 33 -5.27 -11.44 -17.29
CA THR A 33 -4.30 -10.41 -16.88
C THR A 33 -3.05 -10.48 -17.73
N MET A 34 -2.42 -9.31 -17.96
CA MET A 34 -1.13 -9.22 -18.64
C MET A 34 -0.03 -8.90 -17.63
N ILE A 35 1.10 -9.59 -17.73
CA ILE A 35 2.25 -9.36 -16.88
C ILE A 35 3.55 -9.35 -17.71
N PRO A 36 4.40 -8.33 -17.55
CA PRO A 36 5.76 -8.37 -18.06
C PRO A 36 6.62 -9.24 -17.15
N LEU A 37 7.44 -10.12 -17.73
CA LEU A 37 8.36 -10.98 -16.99
C LEU A 37 9.74 -10.97 -17.67
N GLU A 38 10.80 -11.00 -16.88
CA GLU A 38 12.15 -11.24 -17.38
C GLU A 38 12.63 -12.62 -16.91
N VAL A 39 13.18 -13.42 -17.85
CA VAL A 39 13.70 -14.75 -17.57
C VAL A 39 15.13 -14.92 -18.09
N THR A 40 15.86 -15.82 -17.44
CA THR A 40 17.26 -16.17 -17.77
C THR A 40 17.47 -17.69 -17.69
N GLY A 41 18.62 -18.17 -18.17
CA GLY A 41 19.02 -19.57 -18.02
C GLY A 41 18.05 -20.56 -18.68
N THR A 42 17.69 -21.63 -17.94
CA THR A 42 16.81 -22.71 -18.43
C THR A 42 15.41 -22.21 -18.81
N ALA A 43 14.91 -21.17 -18.14
CA ALA A 43 13.63 -20.54 -18.46
C ALA A 43 13.67 -19.82 -19.83
N SER A 44 14.82 -19.29 -20.26
CA SER A 44 14.96 -18.71 -21.60
C SER A 44 14.87 -19.78 -22.69
N VAL A 45 15.48 -20.96 -22.46
CA VAL A 45 15.38 -22.12 -23.38
C VAL A 45 13.94 -22.62 -23.49
N LEU A 46 13.22 -22.68 -22.35
CA LEU A 46 11.80 -23.01 -22.31
C LEU A 46 10.97 -22.07 -23.19
N VAL A 47 11.19 -20.76 -23.06
CA VAL A 47 10.48 -19.75 -23.85
C VAL A 47 10.78 -19.91 -25.34
N ASP A 48 12.05 -20.08 -25.71
CA ASP A 48 12.45 -20.25 -27.11
C ASP A 48 11.71 -21.45 -27.73
N GLU A 49 11.62 -22.58 -27.01
CA GLU A 49 10.87 -23.74 -27.49
C GLU A 49 9.36 -23.47 -27.56
N ALA A 50 8.78 -22.86 -26.52
CA ALA A 50 7.35 -22.53 -26.49
C ALA A 50 6.94 -21.60 -27.65
N MET A 51 7.80 -20.65 -28.03
CA MET A 51 7.58 -19.72 -29.14
C MET A 51 7.51 -20.40 -30.52
N THR A 52 8.13 -21.57 -30.66
CA THR A 52 8.07 -22.39 -31.90
C THR A 52 6.86 -23.33 -31.96
N LYS A 53 6.11 -23.46 -30.85
CA LYS A 53 4.94 -24.32 -30.71
C LYS A 53 3.67 -23.46 -30.50
N ASP A 54 2.88 -23.78 -29.48
CA ASP A 54 1.60 -23.14 -29.16
C ASP A 54 1.74 -21.76 -28.46
N ARG A 55 2.97 -21.34 -28.16
CA ARG A 55 3.28 -20.12 -27.38
C ARG A 55 2.68 -20.10 -25.97
N LEU A 56 2.35 -21.27 -25.44
CA LEU A 56 1.75 -21.45 -24.12
C LEU A 56 2.80 -21.87 -23.10
N VAL A 57 2.66 -21.34 -21.89
CA VAL A 57 3.47 -21.68 -20.71
C VAL A 57 2.55 -21.77 -19.50
N GLY A 58 2.85 -22.67 -18.56
CA GLY A 58 2.16 -22.76 -17.28
C GLY A 58 2.91 -21.94 -16.24
N LEU A 59 2.27 -20.92 -15.69
CA LEU A 59 2.83 -20.10 -14.61
C LEU A 59 2.33 -20.64 -13.28
N ILE A 60 3.25 -20.95 -12.37
CA ILE A 60 2.87 -21.49 -11.06
C ILE A 60 3.75 -20.92 -9.96
N MET A 61 3.15 -20.59 -8.83
CA MET A 61 3.89 -20.01 -7.73
C MET A 61 4.66 -21.08 -6.94
N LEU A 62 5.86 -20.72 -6.49
CA LEU A 62 6.68 -21.50 -5.57
C LEU A 62 6.26 -21.26 -4.12
N LYS A 63 6.28 -22.32 -3.31
CA LYS A 63 6.08 -22.25 -1.84
C LYS A 63 7.37 -21.97 -1.07
N LYS A 64 8.51 -21.98 -1.75
CA LYS A 64 9.84 -21.80 -1.17
C LYS A 64 10.69 -20.86 -2.03
N GLU A 65 11.80 -20.42 -1.46
CA GLU A 65 12.80 -19.62 -2.18
C GLU A 65 13.34 -20.36 -3.42
N PRO A 66 13.65 -19.64 -4.51
CA PRO A 66 14.22 -20.22 -5.70
C PRO A 66 15.57 -20.89 -5.41
N ASP A 67 15.80 -22.04 -6.03
CA ASP A 67 17.12 -22.67 -6.05
C ASP A 67 17.85 -22.38 -7.38
N ALA A 68 19.16 -22.64 -7.40
CA ALA A 68 19.98 -22.37 -8.58
C ALA A 68 19.70 -23.34 -9.76
N LEU A 69 19.02 -24.46 -9.50
CA LEU A 69 18.78 -25.52 -10.49
C LEU A 69 17.43 -25.35 -11.21
N ASN A 70 16.51 -24.55 -10.65
CA ASN A 70 15.15 -24.33 -11.15
C ASN A 70 14.39 -25.65 -11.41
N GLN A 71 14.63 -26.65 -10.56
CA GLN A 71 13.98 -27.96 -10.62
C GLN A 71 13.31 -28.21 -9.27
N TYR A 72 11.99 -28.08 -9.26
CA TYR A 72 11.18 -28.13 -8.05
C TYR A 72 10.31 -29.38 -8.01
N ALA A 73 10.21 -30.02 -6.85
CA ALA A 73 9.28 -31.12 -6.69
C ALA A 73 7.83 -30.60 -6.70
N LYS A 74 6.85 -31.48 -6.90
CA LYS A 74 5.44 -31.09 -6.95
C LYS A 74 4.98 -30.41 -5.65
N GLU A 75 5.57 -30.82 -4.53
CA GLU A 75 5.27 -30.33 -3.19
C GLU A 75 5.72 -28.88 -2.99
N ASP A 76 6.78 -28.47 -3.69
CA ASP A 76 7.33 -27.11 -3.68
C ASP A 76 6.47 -26.11 -4.47
N LEU A 77 5.55 -26.60 -5.30
CA LEU A 77 4.69 -25.80 -6.17
C LEU A 77 3.30 -25.66 -5.55
N HIS A 78 2.65 -24.51 -5.77
CA HIS A 78 1.24 -24.35 -5.45
C HIS A 78 0.34 -25.28 -6.26
N ALA A 79 -0.85 -25.58 -5.74
CA ALA A 79 -1.74 -26.57 -6.34
C ALA A 79 -2.32 -26.10 -7.69
N VAL A 80 -2.61 -24.80 -7.78
CA VAL A 80 -3.18 -24.17 -8.98
C VAL A 80 -2.21 -23.12 -9.52
N GLY A 81 -2.02 -23.17 -10.83
CA GLY A 81 -1.34 -22.16 -11.62
C GLY A 81 -2.24 -21.61 -12.72
N THR A 82 -1.66 -20.76 -13.57
CA THR A 82 -2.35 -20.13 -14.70
C THR A 82 -1.59 -20.42 -15.99
N CYS A 83 -2.28 -21.03 -16.96
CA CYS A 83 -1.80 -21.12 -18.33
C CYS A 83 -1.75 -19.71 -18.90
N ALA A 84 -0.64 -19.34 -19.51
CA ALA A 84 -0.44 -18.05 -20.13
C ALA A 84 0.09 -18.20 -21.55
N VAL A 85 -0.31 -17.27 -22.42
CA VAL A 85 0.22 -17.14 -23.77
C VAL A 85 1.31 -16.08 -23.81
N ILE A 86 2.39 -16.35 -24.53
CA ILE A 86 3.44 -15.37 -24.82
C ILE A 86 2.96 -14.46 -25.94
N ILE A 87 2.61 -13.22 -25.59
CA ILE A 87 2.14 -12.19 -26.52
C ILE A 87 3.33 -11.53 -27.24
N LYS A 88 4.39 -11.21 -26.50
CA LYS A 88 5.63 -10.63 -27.04
C LYS A 88 6.84 -11.24 -26.34
N MET A 89 7.94 -11.32 -27.08
CA MET A 89 9.24 -11.74 -26.59
C MET A 89 10.31 -10.83 -27.21
N ALA A 90 11.25 -10.36 -26.38
CA ALA A 90 12.43 -9.63 -26.82
C ALA A 90 13.68 -10.19 -26.11
N LYS A 91 14.76 -10.41 -26.86
CA LYS A 91 16.06 -10.80 -26.30
C LYS A 91 16.91 -9.56 -26.08
N THR A 92 17.52 -9.47 -24.91
CA THR A 92 18.44 -8.39 -24.54
C THR A 92 19.88 -8.89 -24.64
N SER A 93 20.84 -7.98 -24.83
CA SER A 93 22.27 -8.28 -25.03
C SER A 93 22.96 -9.06 -23.89
N GLU A 94 22.32 -9.18 -22.73
CA GLU A 94 22.85 -9.87 -21.53
C GLU A 94 22.26 -11.28 -21.30
N ASN A 95 21.83 -12.00 -22.36
CA ASN A 95 21.23 -13.34 -22.23
C ASN A 95 19.95 -13.36 -21.36
N ARG A 96 19.26 -12.23 -21.30
CA ARG A 96 17.95 -12.04 -20.65
C ARG A 96 16.88 -12.03 -21.73
N THR A 97 15.74 -12.64 -21.43
CA THR A 97 14.56 -12.62 -22.30
C THR A 97 13.42 -11.92 -21.59
N GLN A 98 12.93 -10.84 -22.19
CA GLN A 98 11.76 -10.11 -21.71
C GLN A 98 10.51 -10.62 -22.42
N LEU A 99 9.48 -10.90 -21.63
CA LEU A 99 8.21 -11.48 -22.06
C LEU A 99 7.08 -10.54 -21.69
N LEU A 100 6.06 -10.49 -22.54
CA LEU A 100 4.73 -10.06 -22.16
C LEU A 100 3.81 -11.27 -22.22
N LEU A 101 3.33 -11.70 -21.07
CA LEU A 101 2.47 -12.88 -20.92
C LEU A 101 1.03 -12.43 -20.68
N GLN A 102 0.06 -13.17 -21.22
CA GLN A 102 -1.35 -13.00 -20.89
C GLN A 102 -1.90 -14.30 -20.29
N GLY A 103 -2.46 -14.24 -19.08
CA GLY A 103 -3.15 -15.36 -18.47
C GLY A 103 -4.38 -15.79 -19.29
N VAL A 104 -4.63 -17.09 -19.37
CA VAL A 104 -5.69 -17.68 -20.19
C VAL A 104 -6.68 -18.45 -19.33
N SER A 105 -6.19 -19.45 -18.58
CA SER A 105 -7.02 -20.36 -17.81
C SER A 105 -6.26 -20.91 -16.62
N ARG A 106 -6.98 -21.31 -15.57
CA ARG A 106 -6.42 -22.01 -14.41
C ARG A 106 -6.11 -23.47 -14.74
N PHE A 107 -5.07 -24.00 -14.14
CA PHE A 107 -4.74 -25.42 -14.23
C PHE A 107 -4.18 -25.96 -12.92
N SER A 108 -4.28 -27.28 -12.73
CA SER A 108 -3.57 -28.01 -11.69
C SER A 108 -2.58 -28.99 -12.31
N ILE A 109 -1.49 -29.27 -11.60
CA ILE A 109 -0.50 -30.24 -12.04
C ILE A 109 -1.00 -31.65 -11.74
N ALA A 110 -1.26 -32.44 -12.79
CA ALA A 110 -1.49 -33.87 -12.66
C ALA A 110 -0.15 -34.57 -12.34
N GLU A 111 0.85 -34.37 -13.20
CA GLU A 111 2.14 -35.06 -13.15
C GLU A 111 3.25 -34.17 -13.71
N LEU A 112 4.46 -34.23 -13.13
CA LEU A 112 5.66 -33.60 -13.70
C LEU A 112 6.29 -34.53 -14.73
N VAL A 113 6.70 -33.98 -15.88
CA VAL A 113 7.27 -34.74 -17.00
C VAL A 113 8.75 -34.41 -17.15
N GLU A 114 9.59 -35.45 -17.18
CA GLU A 114 11.03 -35.36 -17.37
C GLU A 114 11.45 -35.41 -18.85
N GLY A 115 12.72 -35.11 -19.14
CA GLY A 115 13.32 -35.26 -20.47
C GLY A 115 13.69 -33.96 -21.19
N LYS A 116 13.41 -32.81 -20.58
CA LYS A 116 13.83 -31.48 -21.05
C LYS A 116 14.75 -30.79 -20.05
N PRO A 117 15.56 -29.80 -20.48
CA PRO A 117 16.38 -28.99 -19.58
C PRO A 117 15.58 -28.00 -18.72
N TYR A 118 14.25 -28.03 -18.82
CA TYR A 118 13.31 -27.20 -18.08
C TYR A 118 12.10 -28.06 -17.65
N GLN A 119 11.32 -27.60 -16.68
CA GLN A 119 10.19 -28.37 -16.15
C GLN A 119 9.01 -28.41 -17.12
N GLN A 120 8.37 -29.57 -17.22
CA GLN A 120 7.11 -29.76 -17.92
C GLN A 120 6.12 -30.45 -16.99
N ALA A 121 4.83 -30.24 -17.24
CA ALA A 121 3.79 -30.94 -16.50
C ALA A 121 2.63 -31.33 -17.42
N ARG A 122 2.05 -32.49 -17.12
CA ARG A 122 0.69 -32.84 -17.55
C ARG A 122 -0.28 -32.08 -16.65
N ILE A 123 -1.24 -31.38 -17.26
CA ILE A 123 -2.12 -30.47 -16.53
C ILE A 123 -3.60 -30.83 -16.68
N ASN A 124 -4.37 -30.52 -15.66
CA ASN A 124 -5.83 -30.53 -15.71
C ASN A 124 -6.33 -29.08 -15.67
N LEU A 125 -7.09 -28.66 -16.68
CA LEU A 125 -7.74 -27.35 -16.66
C LEU A 125 -8.81 -27.33 -15.58
N LEU A 126 -8.86 -26.26 -14.79
CA LEU A 126 -9.91 -26.07 -13.81
C LEU A 126 -11.12 -25.47 -14.52
N GLU A 127 -12.23 -26.21 -14.55
CA GLU A 127 -13.51 -25.69 -15.00
C GLU A 127 -14.08 -24.72 -13.95
N GLU A 128 -14.52 -23.55 -14.40
CA GLU A 128 -15.13 -22.55 -13.54
C GLU A 128 -16.64 -22.81 -13.47
N ASN A 129 -17.14 -23.06 -12.26
CA ASN A 129 -18.57 -23.17 -12.00
C ASN A 129 -19.14 -21.77 -11.79
N ASP A 130 -19.59 -21.15 -12.88
CA ASP A 130 -20.29 -19.86 -12.83
C ASP A 130 -21.80 -20.09 -12.61
N VAL A 131 -22.28 -19.74 -11.41
CA VAL A 131 -23.70 -19.77 -11.08
C VAL A 131 -24.25 -18.35 -11.15
N LYS A 132 -25.08 -18.12 -12.16
CA LYS A 132 -25.79 -16.85 -12.34
C LYS A 132 -27.07 -16.86 -11.52
N ASP A 133 -26.94 -16.46 -10.27
CA ASP A 133 -28.06 -16.23 -9.37
C ASP A 133 -28.01 -14.81 -8.75
N ILE A 134 -29.12 -14.42 -8.11
CA ILE A 134 -29.29 -13.10 -7.51
C ILE A 134 -28.20 -12.81 -6.45
N GLU A 135 -27.75 -13.84 -5.73
CA GLU A 135 -26.70 -13.68 -4.72
C GLU A 135 -25.34 -13.40 -5.37
N THR A 136 -24.99 -14.09 -6.46
CA THR A 136 -23.78 -13.80 -7.26
C THR A 136 -23.81 -12.37 -7.80
N GLU A 137 -24.94 -11.91 -8.34
CA GLU A 137 -25.11 -10.53 -8.81
C GLU A 137 -24.93 -9.50 -7.67
N ALA A 138 -25.50 -9.78 -6.49
CA ALA A 138 -25.34 -8.93 -5.31
C ALA A 138 -23.89 -8.87 -4.83
N LEU A 139 -23.18 -10.00 -4.84
CA LEU A 139 -21.75 -10.07 -4.51
C LEU A 139 -20.90 -9.26 -5.50
N MET A 140 -21.16 -9.37 -6.81
CA MET A 140 -20.49 -8.56 -7.82
C MET A 140 -20.72 -7.06 -7.60
N ALA A 141 -21.97 -6.65 -7.35
CA ALA A 141 -22.31 -5.25 -7.11
C ALA A 141 -21.61 -4.68 -5.87
N ASN A 142 -21.56 -5.46 -4.78
CA ASN A 142 -20.83 -5.11 -3.57
C ASN A 142 -19.32 -4.94 -3.86
N LEU A 143 -18.73 -5.93 -4.53
CA LEU A 143 -17.30 -5.92 -4.86
C LEU A 143 -16.93 -4.72 -5.76
N LEU A 144 -17.77 -4.39 -6.75
CA LEU A 144 -17.60 -3.20 -7.58
C LEU A 144 -17.66 -1.90 -6.77
N SER A 145 -18.58 -1.80 -5.81
CA SER A 145 -18.70 -0.63 -4.92
C SER A 145 -17.46 -0.46 -4.06
N LEU A 146 -16.97 -1.55 -3.47
CA LEU A 146 -15.73 -1.55 -2.69
C LEU A 146 -14.53 -1.19 -3.57
N PHE A 147 -14.41 -1.78 -4.75
CA PHE A 147 -13.31 -1.48 -5.66
C PHE A 147 -13.30 -0.01 -6.11
N ASP A 148 -14.46 0.58 -6.42
CA ASP A 148 -14.59 2.01 -6.77
C ASP A 148 -14.13 2.93 -5.62
N ARG A 149 -14.37 2.54 -4.37
CA ARG A 149 -13.85 3.24 -3.18
C ARG A 149 -12.33 3.09 -3.05
N ILE A 150 -11.77 1.89 -3.29
CA ILE A 150 -10.32 1.67 -3.25
C ILE A 150 -9.62 2.57 -4.29
N LEU A 151 -10.14 2.64 -5.50
CA LEU A 151 -9.58 3.48 -6.57
C LEU A 151 -9.54 4.97 -6.17
N LYS A 152 -10.53 5.46 -5.44
CA LYS A 152 -10.56 6.86 -4.96
C LYS A 152 -9.56 7.13 -3.85
N LEU A 153 -9.27 6.13 -3.02
CA LEU A 153 -8.33 6.26 -1.90
C LEU A 153 -6.88 5.94 -2.30
N SER A 154 -6.66 5.35 -3.48
CA SER A 154 -5.35 4.92 -3.95
C SER A 154 -4.90 5.76 -5.17
N PRO A 155 -4.13 6.83 -4.96
CA PRO A 155 -3.77 7.78 -6.03
C PRO A 155 -2.87 7.20 -7.13
N PHE A 156 -2.23 6.06 -6.87
CA PHE A 156 -1.37 5.37 -7.86
C PHE A 156 -2.15 4.46 -8.81
N LEU A 157 -3.42 4.17 -8.53
CA LEU A 157 -4.23 3.33 -9.41
C LEU A 157 -4.89 4.18 -10.50
N PRO A 158 -4.72 3.82 -11.77
CA PRO A 158 -5.39 4.51 -12.86
C PRO A 158 -6.93 4.47 -12.73
N PRO A 159 -7.62 5.60 -12.90
CA PRO A 159 -9.06 5.69 -12.72
C PRO A 159 -9.87 4.89 -13.76
N GLU A 160 -9.27 4.57 -14.92
CA GLU A 160 -9.89 3.76 -15.97
C GLU A 160 -10.25 2.32 -15.52
N PHE A 161 -9.63 1.82 -14.45
CA PHE A 161 -9.97 0.51 -13.90
C PHE A 161 -11.41 0.43 -13.39
N GLY A 162 -12.00 1.54 -12.94
CA GLY A 162 -13.39 1.58 -12.49
C GLY A 162 -14.38 1.26 -13.61
N PRO A 163 -14.40 2.05 -14.70
CA PRO A 163 -15.20 1.76 -15.90
C PRO A 163 -14.91 0.38 -16.50
N MET A 164 -13.64 -0.05 -16.53
CA MET A 164 -13.25 -1.38 -17.01
C MET A 164 -13.92 -2.49 -16.19
N ALA A 165 -13.83 -2.43 -14.85
CA ALA A 165 -14.47 -3.41 -13.98
C ALA A 165 -16.00 -3.43 -14.14
N LYS A 166 -16.64 -2.26 -14.27
CA LYS A 166 -18.10 -2.14 -14.46
C LYS A 166 -18.59 -2.73 -15.79
N SER A 167 -17.72 -2.82 -16.80
CA SER A 167 -18.07 -3.40 -18.10
C SER A 167 -18.10 -4.94 -18.11
N ILE A 168 -17.54 -5.58 -17.07
CA ILE A 168 -17.45 -7.04 -16.98
C ILE A 168 -18.74 -7.61 -16.40
N THR A 169 -19.40 -8.47 -17.17
CA THR A 169 -20.64 -9.16 -16.78
C THR A 169 -20.40 -10.55 -16.20
N ASP A 170 -19.21 -11.11 -16.39
CA ASP A 170 -18.82 -12.43 -15.92
C ASP A 170 -18.19 -12.35 -14.52
N ALA A 171 -18.79 -13.02 -13.55
CA ALA A 171 -18.40 -12.97 -12.15
C ALA A 171 -16.94 -13.44 -11.93
N GLY A 172 -16.56 -14.51 -12.61
CA GLY A 172 -15.22 -15.07 -12.50
C GLY A 172 -14.14 -14.12 -13.02
N THR A 173 -14.39 -13.51 -14.18
CA THR A 173 -13.51 -12.52 -14.80
C THR A 173 -13.40 -11.24 -13.95
N LEU A 174 -14.50 -10.80 -13.35
CA LEU A 174 -14.50 -9.63 -12.48
C LEU A 174 -13.64 -9.88 -11.24
N ALA A 175 -13.80 -11.05 -10.62
CA ALA A 175 -13.01 -11.45 -9.46
C ALA A 175 -11.51 -11.46 -9.80
N ASP A 176 -11.14 -12.02 -10.94
CA ASP A 176 -9.75 -12.14 -11.38
C ASP A 176 -9.10 -10.79 -11.66
N LEU A 177 -9.84 -9.89 -12.33
CA LEU A 177 -9.38 -8.52 -12.57
C LEU A 177 -9.12 -7.81 -11.25
N ILE A 178 -10.09 -7.80 -10.33
CA ILE A 178 -9.98 -7.09 -9.06
C ILE A 178 -8.86 -7.69 -8.21
N ALA A 179 -8.75 -9.02 -8.11
CA ALA A 179 -7.69 -9.70 -7.37
C ALA A 179 -6.29 -9.37 -7.89
N SER A 180 -6.15 -9.14 -9.21
CA SER A 180 -4.88 -8.75 -9.82
C SER A 180 -4.45 -7.33 -9.47
N ILE A 181 -5.40 -6.42 -9.25
CA ILE A 181 -5.14 -4.99 -9.00
C ILE A 181 -5.02 -4.70 -7.50
N VAL A 182 -5.82 -5.34 -6.67
CA VAL A 182 -5.87 -5.06 -5.23
C VAL A 182 -4.53 -5.39 -4.58
N ASN A 183 -4.02 -4.48 -3.75
CA ASN A 183 -2.81 -4.72 -2.99
C ASN A 183 -3.12 -5.65 -1.81
N ALA A 184 -2.58 -6.87 -1.84
CA ALA A 184 -2.77 -7.87 -0.79
C ALA A 184 -1.62 -8.89 -0.84
N PRO A 185 -1.34 -9.60 0.27
CA PRO A 185 -0.32 -10.65 0.30
C PRO A 185 -0.56 -11.71 -0.78
N VAL A 186 0.50 -12.16 -1.44
CA VAL A 186 0.40 -13.05 -2.60
C VAL A 186 -0.20 -14.39 -2.21
N GLU A 187 0.03 -14.85 -0.99
CA GLU A 187 -0.52 -16.06 -0.38
C GLU A 187 -2.04 -15.97 -0.21
N GLU A 188 -2.59 -14.79 0.07
CA GLU A 188 -4.03 -14.61 0.10
C GLU A 188 -4.62 -14.58 -1.31
N LYS A 189 -3.92 -13.94 -2.26
CA LYS A 189 -4.32 -13.97 -3.68
C LYS A 189 -4.27 -15.38 -4.25
N GLN A 190 -3.32 -16.20 -3.82
CA GLN A 190 -3.23 -17.60 -4.24
C GLN A 190 -4.48 -18.39 -3.80
N LYS A 191 -5.04 -18.14 -2.60
CA LYS A 191 -6.32 -18.75 -2.19
C LYS A 191 -7.46 -18.38 -3.13
N VAL A 192 -7.49 -17.14 -3.61
CA VAL A 192 -8.47 -16.69 -4.62
C VAL A 192 -8.25 -17.43 -5.95
N LEU A 193 -6.99 -17.64 -6.37
CA LEU A 193 -6.68 -18.40 -7.59
C LEU A 193 -7.06 -19.88 -7.46
N ASP A 194 -6.81 -20.49 -6.30
CA ASP A 194 -7.08 -21.89 -5.97
C ASP A 194 -8.59 -22.20 -5.96
N THR A 195 -9.44 -21.19 -5.77
CA THR A 195 -10.89 -21.36 -5.63
C THR A 195 -11.58 -21.47 -7.00
N ALA A 196 -12.02 -22.69 -7.33
CA ALA A 196 -12.71 -22.98 -8.60
C ALA A 196 -14.17 -22.48 -8.63
N ASP A 197 -14.89 -22.55 -7.49
CA ASP A 197 -16.26 -22.05 -7.38
C ASP A 197 -16.27 -20.52 -7.40
N VAL A 198 -16.98 -19.94 -8.37
CA VAL A 198 -16.95 -18.49 -8.61
C VAL A 198 -17.59 -17.71 -7.47
N LYS A 199 -18.65 -18.25 -6.84
CA LYS A 199 -19.36 -17.59 -5.75
C LYS A 199 -18.50 -17.55 -4.49
N GLU A 200 -17.88 -18.67 -4.12
CA GLU A 200 -16.94 -18.71 -3.01
C GLU A 200 -15.71 -17.83 -3.29
N ARG A 201 -15.23 -17.79 -4.54
CA ARG A 201 -14.15 -16.89 -4.95
C ARG A 201 -14.51 -15.42 -4.75
N LEU A 202 -15.74 -15.00 -5.09
CA LEU A 202 -16.22 -13.64 -4.84
C LEU A 202 -16.29 -13.31 -3.34
N LYS A 203 -16.71 -14.26 -2.50
CA LYS A 203 -16.75 -14.08 -1.04
C LYS A 203 -15.35 -13.90 -0.45
N GLU A 204 -14.40 -14.78 -0.79
CA GLU A 204 -13.01 -14.67 -0.35
C GLU A 204 -12.37 -13.36 -0.81
N LEU A 205 -12.57 -12.98 -2.06
CA LEU A 205 -12.05 -11.73 -2.59
C LEU A 205 -12.69 -10.51 -1.89
N THR A 206 -13.99 -10.57 -1.60
CA THR A 206 -14.68 -9.50 -0.86
C THR A 206 -14.10 -9.33 0.54
N ARG A 207 -13.75 -10.43 1.23
CA ARG A 207 -13.05 -10.38 2.53
C ARG A 207 -11.71 -9.66 2.41
N LEU A 208 -10.91 -10.02 1.42
CA LEU A 208 -9.60 -9.43 1.15
C LEU A 208 -9.71 -7.93 0.79
N VAL A 209 -10.67 -7.57 -0.05
CA VAL A 209 -10.93 -6.18 -0.47
C VAL A 209 -11.40 -5.32 0.70
N ASN A 210 -12.25 -5.83 1.59
CA ASN A 210 -12.67 -5.12 2.80
C ASN A 210 -11.48 -4.86 3.73
N HIS A 211 -10.63 -5.86 3.95
CA HIS A 211 -9.43 -5.67 4.75
C HIS A 211 -8.53 -4.56 4.17
N GLN A 212 -8.31 -4.58 2.86
CA GLN A 212 -7.53 -3.54 2.19
C GLN A 212 -8.20 -2.15 2.27
N MET A 213 -9.53 -2.09 2.23
CA MET A 213 -10.28 -0.85 2.45
C MET A 213 -10.00 -0.27 3.84
N ASP A 214 -10.12 -1.09 4.89
CA ASP A 214 -9.89 -0.66 6.28
C ASP A 214 -8.48 -0.09 6.46
N VAL A 215 -7.48 -0.73 5.85
CA VAL A 215 -6.09 -0.26 5.86
C VAL A 215 -5.97 1.11 5.18
N LEU A 216 -6.57 1.28 4.00
CA LEU A 216 -6.53 2.55 3.26
C LEU A 216 -7.25 3.68 4.00
N GLU A 217 -8.40 3.41 4.59
CA GLU A 217 -9.16 4.39 5.36
C GLU A 217 -8.42 4.83 6.63
N LEU A 218 -7.82 3.89 7.35
CA LEU A 218 -6.99 4.20 8.51
C LEU A 218 -5.75 5.01 8.10
N GLY A 219 -5.08 4.62 7.01
CA GLY A 219 -3.93 5.33 6.47
C GLY A 219 -4.26 6.78 6.12
N ASN A 220 -5.34 7.02 5.38
CA ASN A 220 -5.79 8.36 5.02
C ASN A 220 -6.19 9.19 6.26
N LYS A 221 -6.85 8.58 7.25
CA LYS A 221 -7.16 9.25 8.52
C LYS A 221 -5.92 9.67 9.30
N ILE A 222 -4.86 8.86 9.30
CA ILE A 222 -3.58 9.20 9.92
C ILE A 222 -2.93 10.36 9.15
N GLU A 223 -2.89 10.28 7.83
CA GLU A 223 -2.31 11.33 6.98
C GLU A 223 -3.00 12.68 7.18
N SER A 224 -4.34 12.69 7.20
CA SER A 224 -5.13 13.91 7.47
C SER A 224 -4.80 14.52 8.83
N LYS A 225 -4.69 13.71 9.89
CA LYS A 225 -4.35 14.20 11.23
C LYS A 225 -2.95 14.80 11.29
N VAL A 226 -1.97 14.14 10.67
CA VAL A 226 -0.59 14.64 10.62
C VAL A 226 -0.53 15.97 9.87
N LYS A 227 -1.29 16.10 8.78
CA LYS A 227 -1.39 17.37 8.03
C LYS A 227 -2.01 18.49 8.86
N ASP A 228 -3.11 18.21 9.56
CA ASP A 228 -3.78 19.19 10.44
C ASP A 228 -2.84 19.68 11.56
N ASP A 229 -2.07 18.76 12.17
CA ASP A 229 -1.10 19.09 13.23
C ASP A 229 0.06 19.94 12.69
N ILE A 230 0.57 19.62 11.49
CA ILE A 230 1.62 20.43 10.82
C ILE A 230 1.08 21.82 10.48
N ASP A 231 -0.10 21.92 9.87
CA ASP A 231 -0.71 23.19 9.49
C ASP A 231 -0.96 24.07 10.71
N LYS A 232 -1.38 23.48 11.84
CA LYS A 232 -1.53 24.17 13.11
C LYS A 232 -0.18 24.65 13.65
N SER A 233 0.85 23.80 13.66
CA SER A 233 2.18 24.17 14.13
C SER A 233 2.82 25.28 13.28
N GLN A 234 2.64 25.24 11.95
CA GLN A 234 3.11 26.29 11.05
C GLN A 234 2.40 27.62 11.31
N ARG A 235 1.07 27.57 11.50
CA ARG A 235 0.27 28.75 11.86
C ARG A 235 0.72 29.35 13.18
N ASP A 236 0.90 28.53 14.21
CA ASP A 236 1.37 28.98 15.53
C ASP A 236 2.78 29.58 15.46
N TYR A 237 3.69 28.96 14.71
CA TYR A 237 5.03 29.51 14.48
C TYR A 237 4.97 30.88 13.80
N TYR A 238 4.16 31.00 12.75
CA TYR A 238 3.99 32.26 12.00
C TYR A 238 3.40 33.36 12.88
N LEU A 239 2.35 33.06 13.65
CA LEU A 239 1.74 34.01 14.59
C LEU A 239 2.73 34.46 15.67
N ARG A 240 3.58 33.57 16.18
CA ARG A 240 4.64 33.94 17.15
C ARG A 240 5.67 34.89 16.54
N GLN A 241 6.08 34.65 15.28
CA GLN A 241 6.98 35.57 14.57
C GLN A 241 6.34 36.92 14.32
N GLN A 242 5.06 36.96 13.92
CA GLN A 242 4.31 38.22 13.77
C GLN A 242 4.20 38.98 15.09
N MET A 243 3.88 38.30 16.19
CA MET A 243 3.84 38.93 17.52
C MET A 243 5.21 39.50 17.93
N LYS A 244 6.30 38.79 17.61
CA LYS A 244 7.66 39.27 17.87
C LYS A 244 7.98 40.52 17.04
N ALA A 245 7.61 40.54 15.76
CA ALA A 245 7.79 41.70 14.89
C ALA A 245 6.95 42.91 15.34
N ILE A 246 5.68 42.69 15.70
CA ILE A 246 4.79 43.75 16.23
C ILE A 246 5.36 44.35 17.52
N ARG A 247 5.83 43.53 18.46
CA ARG A 247 6.48 44.03 19.70
C ARG A 247 7.72 44.87 19.40
N GLN A 248 8.53 44.45 18.43
CA GLN A 248 9.71 45.20 17.98
C GLN A 248 9.35 46.53 17.29
N GLU A 249 8.30 46.57 16.47
CA GLU A 249 7.81 47.81 15.82
C GLU A 249 7.10 48.76 16.79
N LEU A 250 6.41 48.24 17.80
CA LEU A 250 5.78 49.02 18.87
C LEU A 250 6.80 49.66 19.83
N GLY A 251 8.08 49.35 19.69
CA GLY A 251 9.13 49.87 20.57
C GLY A 251 9.00 49.39 22.01
N GLU A 252 8.31 48.27 22.26
CA GLU A 252 8.42 47.55 23.53
C GLU A 252 9.84 46.98 23.62
N SER A 253 10.74 47.78 24.16
CA SER A 253 12.18 47.53 24.28
C SER A 253 12.45 46.24 25.06
N ASP A 254 13.58 45.61 24.73
CA ASP A 254 14.23 44.54 25.51
C ASP A 254 14.45 44.88 27.00
N GLU A 255 14.07 46.07 27.48
CA GLU A 255 14.20 46.52 28.88
C GLU A 255 13.52 45.56 29.87
N ASN A 256 12.34 45.01 29.56
CA ASN A 256 11.71 44.01 30.43
C ASN A 256 12.49 42.70 30.48
N VAL A 257 13.10 42.32 29.36
CA VAL A 257 13.90 41.10 29.25
C VAL A 257 15.23 41.28 29.99
N VAL A 258 15.83 42.48 29.90
CA VAL A 258 17.04 42.83 30.64
C VAL A 258 16.77 42.91 32.15
N GLU A 259 15.71 43.59 32.58
CA GLU A 259 15.34 43.73 34.00
C GLU A 259 15.04 42.36 34.64
N THR A 260 14.30 41.50 33.95
CA THR A 260 14.00 40.15 34.44
C THR A 260 15.26 39.26 34.53
N GLU A 261 16.22 39.42 33.62
CA GLU A 261 17.48 38.68 33.69
C GLU A 261 18.40 39.19 34.82
N GLU A 262 18.38 40.50 35.11
CA GLU A 262 19.10 41.08 36.26
C GLU A 262 18.56 40.57 37.60
N TYR A 263 17.23 40.51 37.77
CA TYR A 263 16.65 39.93 38.98
C TYR A 263 16.95 38.45 39.13
N ARG A 264 16.97 37.67 38.02
CA ARG A 264 17.37 36.25 38.07
C ARG A 264 18.76 36.09 38.66
N LYS A 265 19.74 36.88 38.19
CA LYS A 265 21.12 36.84 38.72
C LYS A 265 21.19 37.22 40.19
N LYS A 266 20.50 38.29 40.62
CA LYS A 266 20.46 38.70 42.04
C LYS A 266 19.86 37.62 42.95
N ILE A 267 18.85 36.89 42.49
CA ILE A 267 18.23 35.77 43.23
C ILE A 267 19.18 34.57 43.32
N GLU A 268 20.01 34.32 42.30
CA GLU A 268 20.98 33.21 42.31
C GLU A 268 22.24 33.54 43.11
N GLU A 269 22.70 34.79 43.09
CA GLU A 269 23.86 35.25 43.87
C GLU A 269 23.58 35.33 45.38
N LYS A 270 22.32 35.55 45.77
CA LYS A 270 21.90 35.49 47.17
C LYS A 270 21.60 34.05 47.58
N ASN A 271 22.15 33.63 48.72
CA ASN A 271 21.86 32.32 49.32
C ASN A 271 20.48 32.32 50.00
N LEU A 272 19.41 32.55 49.23
CA LEU A 272 18.04 32.52 49.76
C LEU A 272 17.68 31.11 50.24
N PRO A 273 16.96 30.97 51.38
CA PRO A 273 16.30 29.73 51.75
C PRO A 273 15.36 29.23 50.66
N GLU A 274 15.18 27.91 50.55
CA GLU A 274 14.40 27.25 49.48
C GLU A 274 12.98 27.83 49.30
N GLU A 275 12.28 28.12 50.40
CA GLU A 275 10.93 28.71 50.35
C GLU A 275 10.93 30.12 49.76
N ALA A 276 11.91 30.94 50.14
CA ALA A 276 12.07 32.31 49.66
C ALA A 276 12.49 32.34 48.19
N LYS A 277 13.39 31.44 47.78
CA LYS A 277 13.85 31.31 46.39
C LYS A 277 12.70 30.89 45.47
N LYS A 278 11.88 29.93 45.89
CA LYS A 278 10.72 29.46 45.12
C LYS A 278 9.73 30.60 44.86
N GLU A 279 9.45 31.43 45.86
CA GLU A 279 8.48 32.50 45.70
C GLU A 279 9.04 33.70 44.93
N ALA A 280 10.33 34.00 45.08
CA ALA A 280 11.01 34.98 44.23
C ALA A 280 11.00 34.57 42.74
N LEU A 281 11.23 33.29 42.43
CA LEU A 281 11.15 32.79 41.05
C LEU A 281 9.73 32.85 40.48
N ARG A 282 8.70 32.62 41.30
CA ARG A 282 7.30 32.71 40.88
C ARG A 282 6.92 34.15 40.51
N GLU A 283 7.28 35.12 41.35
CA GLU A 283 7.02 36.53 41.07
C GLU A 283 7.87 37.05 39.91
N LEU A 284 9.10 36.54 39.70
CA LEU A 284 9.91 36.85 38.53
C LEU A 284 9.26 36.40 37.22
N GLN A 285 8.68 35.20 37.20
CA GLN A 285 7.95 34.71 36.04
C GLN A 285 6.73 35.59 35.75
N ARG A 286 6.03 36.03 36.81
CA ARG A 286 4.88 36.94 36.69
C ARG A 286 5.31 38.29 36.10
N LEU A 287 6.41 38.86 36.58
CA LEU A 287 6.99 40.11 36.07
C LEU A 287 7.33 40.02 34.56
N SER A 288 7.88 38.89 34.11
CA SER A 288 8.30 38.69 32.70
C SER A 288 7.19 38.75 31.65
N ILE A 289 5.93 38.62 32.07
CA ILE A 289 4.75 38.60 31.19
C ILE A 289 3.91 39.88 31.34
N MET A 290 4.16 40.68 32.39
CA MET A 290 3.43 41.92 32.64
C MET A 290 3.95 43.08 31.80
N SER A 291 3.04 43.97 31.41
CA SER A 291 3.42 45.25 30.81
C SER A 291 3.98 46.20 31.89
N PRO A 292 5.05 46.96 31.62
CA PRO A 292 5.64 47.93 32.56
C PRO A 292 4.69 49.05 32.97
N SER A 293 3.66 49.27 32.15
CA SER A 293 2.61 50.25 32.39
C SER A 293 1.56 49.78 33.42
N SER A 294 1.59 48.50 33.82
CA SER A 294 0.66 47.94 34.80
C SER A 294 1.02 48.35 36.23
N ALA A 295 0.01 48.74 37.02
CA ALA A 295 0.19 48.98 38.46
C ALA A 295 0.69 47.73 39.21
N GLU A 296 0.43 46.52 38.69
CA GLU A 296 0.94 45.26 39.26
C GLU A 296 2.43 45.02 38.96
N TYR A 297 2.99 45.69 37.93
CA TYR A 297 4.41 45.59 37.58
C TYR A 297 5.26 46.19 38.69
N THR A 298 4.94 47.41 39.13
CA THR A 298 5.65 48.09 40.22
C THR A 298 5.58 47.29 41.53
N VAL A 299 4.46 46.64 41.82
CA VAL A 299 4.30 45.79 43.01
C VAL A 299 5.24 44.58 42.93
N SER A 300 5.30 43.92 41.77
CA SER A 300 6.13 42.73 41.56
C SER A 300 7.62 43.08 41.57
N SER A 301 8.06 44.16 40.91
CA SER A 301 9.45 44.64 40.99
C SER A 301 9.85 45.03 42.40
N THR A 302 8.99 45.76 43.14
CA THR A 302 9.27 46.14 44.53
C THR A 302 9.41 44.90 45.42
N TYR A 303 8.56 43.89 45.24
CA TYR A 303 8.67 42.64 45.99
C TYR A 303 10.03 41.95 45.74
N LEU A 304 10.45 41.86 44.47
CA LEU A 304 11.74 41.28 44.10
C LEU A 304 12.93 42.11 44.59
N ASP A 305 12.83 43.44 44.61
CA ASP A 305 13.83 44.32 45.20
C ASP A 305 14.01 44.06 46.70
N TRP A 306 12.91 43.93 47.45
CA TRP A 306 12.99 43.61 48.88
C TRP A 306 13.59 42.23 49.12
N MET A 307 13.12 41.22 48.38
CA MET A 307 13.66 39.87 48.44
C MET A 307 15.13 39.82 48.05
N THR A 308 15.61 40.67 47.14
CA THR A 308 17.03 40.71 46.75
C THR A 308 17.85 41.72 47.55
N ALA A 309 17.27 42.57 48.41
CA ALA A 309 17.98 43.52 49.26
C ALA A 309 18.24 43.00 50.69
N LEU A 310 17.36 42.13 51.21
CA LEU A 310 17.49 41.59 52.57
C LEU A 310 18.78 40.77 52.79
N PRO A 311 19.41 40.84 54.00
CA PRO A 311 20.58 40.04 54.33
C PRO A 311 20.12 38.61 54.73
N TRP A 312 19.90 37.77 53.72
CA TRP A 312 19.60 36.34 53.87
C TRP A 312 20.79 35.56 54.41
#